data_AF-A0A292YSG1-F1
#
_entry.id   AF-A0A292YSG1-F1
#
_cell.length_a   1.000
_cell.length_b   1.000
_cell.length_c   1.000
_cell.angle_alpha   90.00
_cell.angle_beta   90.00
_cell.angle_gamma   90.00
#
_symmetry.space_group_name_H-M   'P 1'
#
loop_
_entity.id
_entity.type
_entity.pdbx_description
1 polymer ?
#
loop_
_entity_poly.entity_id
_entity_poly.type
_entity_poly.pdbx_seq_one_letter_code
_entity_poly.pdbx_strand_id
1 'polypeptide(L)'
;MKAILQFWQWKKLRVLLPILLFAWSFAVLVGYPVSVHLQKPGTGLHEEWKRVDALLRQQPDNPDYLTDMGWILYQMGRLREANNHAKKAIAAANDHIGANYLYGLVQMDLKQYSEAENAFQFVVQKTGESGEGAVLAHYGLGLVAKEKKEYSLAVQHFEKAKQLAPQFGVLEMELGMAYQELGEKQKALVAFQHAVQLSPVLETLINIE
;
A
#
# COMPACT_ATOMS: atom_id res chain seq x y z
N MET A 1 31.87 35.24 20.13
CA MET A 1 30.94 34.15 19.72
C MET A 1 31.26 33.47 18.38
N LYS A 2 32.20 33.94 17.55
CA LYS A 2 32.56 33.25 16.27
C LYS A 2 33.60 32.12 16.39
N ALA A 3 34.37 32.05 17.48
CA ALA A 3 35.44 31.04 17.65
C ALA A 3 34.93 29.63 18.06
N ILE A 4 33.78 29.54 18.75
CA ILE A 4 33.25 28.26 19.25
C ILE A 4 32.56 27.44 18.14
N LEU A 5 31.99 28.11 17.13
CA LEU A 5 31.38 27.46 15.96
C LEU A 5 32.41 26.83 15.01
N GLN A 6 33.61 27.41 14.88
CA GLN A 6 34.67 26.82 14.04
C GLN A 6 35.26 25.54 14.66
N PHE A 7 35.29 25.44 16.00
CA PHE A 7 35.85 24.28 16.69
C PHE A 7 35.01 23.00 16.53
N TRP A 8 33.68 23.13 16.45
CA TRP A 8 32.76 21.99 16.26
C TRP A 8 32.72 21.45 14.83
N GLN A 9 32.92 22.31 13.82
CA GLN A 9 32.96 21.87 12.41
C GLN A 9 34.23 21.06 12.09
N TRP A 10 35.36 21.41 12.70
CA TRP A 10 36.64 20.74 12.47
C TRP A 10 36.71 19.32 13.08
N LYS A 11 36.02 19.06 14.21
CA LYS A 11 35.95 17.71 14.80
C LYS A 11 35.12 16.74 13.95
N LYS A 12 34.00 17.17 13.36
CA LYS A 12 33.21 16.33 12.44
C LYS A 12 33.95 16.02 11.14
N LEU A 13 34.68 16.99 10.58
CA LEU A 13 35.49 16.76 9.38
C LEU A 13 36.59 15.71 9.61
N ARG A 14 37.22 15.70 10.79
CA ARG A 14 38.35 14.80 11.09
C ARG A 14 37.96 13.32 11.22
N VAL A 15 36.68 13.02 11.52
CA VAL A 15 36.15 11.65 11.59
C VAL A 15 35.67 11.17 10.22
N LEU A 16 35.12 12.07 9.40
CA LEU A 16 34.56 11.72 8.08
C LEU A 16 35.62 11.64 6.97
N LEU A 17 36.70 12.42 7.06
CA LEU A 17 37.77 12.42 6.06
C LEU A 17 38.43 11.04 5.86
N PRO A 18 38.83 10.29 6.92
CA PRO A 18 39.43 8.97 6.74
C PRO A 18 38.43 7.92 6.23
N ILE A 19 37.13 8.03 6.58
CA ILE A 19 36.08 7.11 6.07
C ILE A 19 35.84 7.34 4.58
N LEU A 20 35.79 8.60 4.14
CA LEU A 20 35.66 8.97 2.74
C LEU A 20 36.90 8.57 1.92
N LEU A 21 38.10 8.78 2.46
CA LEU A 21 39.35 8.37 1.82
C LEU A 21 39.51 6.84 1.77
N PHE A 22 39.03 6.11 2.79
CA PHE A 22 39.03 4.64 2.78
C PHE A 22 38.01 4.08 1.79
N ALA A 23 36.81 4.67 1.70
CA ALA A 23 35.81 4.32 0.69
C ALA A 23 36.27 4.62 -0.73
N TRP A 24 37.01 5.72 -0.94
CA TRP A 24 37.55 6.10 -2.25
C TRP A 24 38.73 5.22 -2.67
N SER A 25 39.64 4.90 -1.74
CA SER A 25 40.75 3.96 -2.00
C SER A 25 40.28 2.52 -2.22
N PHE A 26 39.21 2.08 -1.55
CA PHE A 26 38.63 0.75 -1.77
C PHE A 26 37.91 0.66 -3.12
N ALA A 27 37.26 1.73 -3.59
CA ALA A 27 36.61 1.76 -4.89
C ALA A 27 37.60 1.70 -6.08
N VAL A 28 38.79 2.28 -5.94
CA VAL A 28 39.84 2.25 -6.98
C VAL A 28 40.55 0.90 -7.05
N LEU A 29 40.70 0.19 -5.92
CA LEU A 29 41.49 -1.04 -5.85
C LEU A 29 40.78 -2.26 -6.44
N VAL A 30 39.44 -2.27 -6.48
CA VAL A 30 38.67 -3.48 -6.80
C VAL A 30 37.94 -3.39 -8.15
N GLY A 31 38.08 -2.30 -8.90
CA GLY A 31 37.58 -2.19 -10.27
C GLY A 31 36.06 -2.40 -10.43
N TYR A 32 35.30 -2.37 -9.33
CA TYR A 32 33.87 -2.54 -9.38
C TYR A 32 33.20 -1.23 -9.80
N PRO A 33 32.38 -1.22 -10.87
CA PRO A 33 31.43 -0.14 -11.02
C PRO A 33 30.54 -0.14 -9.77
N VAL A 34 30.57 0.95 -9.01
CA VAL A 34 29.58 1.23 -7.97
C VAL A 34 28.26 1.53 -8.67
N SER A 35 27.60 0.48 -9.14
CA SER A 35 26.17 0.45 -9.40
C SER A 35 25.51 -0.39 -8.31
N VAL A 36 25.76 0.01 -7.05
CA VAL A 36 24.87 -0.34 -5.95
C VAL A 36 23.52 0.28 -6.33
N HIS A 37 22.63 -0.52 -6.91
CA HIS A 37 21.23 -0.18 -7.13
C HIS A 37 20.54 -0.09 -5.76
N LEU A 38 20.82 0.98 -5.03
CA LEU A 38 19.86 1.54 -4.11
C LEU A 38 18.72 2.07 -5.00
N GLN A 39 17.74 1.20 -5.25
CA GLN A 39 16.54 1.56 -5.98
C GLN A 39 15.88 2.69 -5.21
N LYS A 40 16.03 3.93 -5.71
CA LYS A 40 15.37 5.08 -5.10
C LYS A 40 13.87 4.80 -5.13
N PRO A 41 13.11 5.07 -4.05
CA PRO A 41 11.66 4.96 -4.09
C PRO A 41 11.15 5.75 -5.30
N GLY A 42 10.49 5.06 -6.23
CA GLY A 42 10.00 5.61 -7.52
C GLY A 42 10.77 5.21 -8.78
N THR A 43 11.98 4.66 -8.70
CA THR A 43 12.75 4.22 -9.90
C THR A 43 12.22 2.93 -10.51
N GLY A 44 11.72 1.99 -9.71
CA GLY A 44 11.05 0.78 -10.20
C GLY A 44 9.76 1.10 -10.95
N LEU A 45 8.91 1.93 -10.35
CA LEU A 45 7.61 2.31 -10.92
C LEU A 45 7.74 3.01 -12.28
N HIS A 46 8.81 3.79 -12.48
CA HIS A 46 9.02 4.47 -13.76
C HIS A 46 9.40 3.50 -14.89
N GLU A 47 10.21 2.48 -14.62
CA GLU A 47 10.55 1.46 -15.62
C GLU A 47 9.37 0.52 -15.89
N GLU A 48 8.61 0.15 -14.85
CA GLU A 48 7.35 -0.57 -15.00
C GLU A 48 6.34 0.21 -15.84
N TRP A 49 6.21 1.51 -15.58
CA TRP A 49 5.36 2.41 -16.37
C TRP A 49 5.74 2.37 -17.86
N LYS A 50 7.03 2.51 -18.20
CA LYS A 50 7.50 2.46 -19.59
C LYS A 50 7.19 1.13 -20.26
N ARG A 51 7.40 0.03 -19.53
CA ARG A 51 7.12 -1.32 -20.03
C ARG A 51 5.63 -1.48 -20.35
N VAL A 52 4.76 -1.10 -19.42
CA VAL A 52 3.30 -1.22 -19.61
C VAL A 52 2.80 -0.24 -20.69
N ASP A 53 3.36 0.97 -20.77
CA ASP A 53 3.06 1.93 -21.85
C ASP A 53 3.38 1.34 -23.24
N ALA A 54 4.52 0.68 -23.39
CA ALA A 54 4.88 0.02 -24.64
C ALA A 54 3.92 -1.13 -25.01
N LEU A 55 3.41 -1.87 -24.03
CA LEU A 55 2.41 -2.92 -24.22
C LEU A 55 1.04 -2.34 -24.61
N LEU A 56 0.60 -1.27 -23.95
CA LEU A 56 -0.65 -0.57 -24.27
C LEU A 56 -0.63 0.05 -25.66
N ARG A 57 0.52 0.53 -26.16
CA ARG A 57 0.61 1.00 -27.55
C ARG A 57 0.36 -0.10 -28.58
N GLN A 58 0.67 -1.36 -28.24
CA GLN A 58 0.44 -2.51 -29.10
C GLN A 58 -0.99 -3.05 -28.95
N GLN A 59 -1.52 -3.03 -27.73
CA GLN A 59 -2.87 -3.49 -27.39
C GLN A 59 -3.59 -2.46 -26.52
N PRO A 60 -4.16 -1.40 -27.12
CA PRO A 60 -4.71 -0.26 -26.37
C PRO A 60 -5.88 -0.59 -25.44
N ASP A 61 -6.63 -1.62 -25.80
CA ASP A 61 -7.86 -2.03 -25.11
C ASP A 61 -7.67 -3.32 -24.30
N ASN A 62 -6.42 -3.79 -24.10
CA ASN A 62 -6.17 -4.95 -23.25
C ASN A 62 -6.46 -4.59 -21.77
N PRO A 63 -7.44 -5.23 -21.13
CA PRO A 63 -7.88 -4.84 -19.80
C PRO A 63 -6.84 -5.13 -18.70
N ASP A 64 -5.99 -6.16 -18.87
CA ASP A 64 -4.90 -6.47 -17.95
C ASP A 64 -3.87 -5.33 -17.96
N TYR A 65 -3.41 -4.90 -19.14
CA TYR A 65 -2.43 -3.82 -19.27
C TYR A 65 -2.98 -2.47 -18.82
N LEU A 66 -4.28 -2.22 -19.05
CA LEU A 66 -4.95 -1.03 -18.53
C LEU A 66 -5.01 -1.07 -17.00
N THR A 67 -5.26 -2.23 -16.41
CA THR A 67 -5.25 -2.44 -14.95
C THR A 67 -3.85 -2.24 -14.37
N ASP A 68 -2.82 -2.82 -14.98
CA ASP A 68 -1.42 -2.66 -14.56
C ASP A 68 -0.99 -1.19 -14.58
N MET A 69 -1.31 -0.47 -15.67
CA MET A 69 -1.04 0.97 -15.77
C MET A 69 -1.79 1.74 -14.68
N GLY A 70 -3.04 1.38 -14.41
CA GLY A 70 -3.83 1.97 -13.34
C GLY A 70 -3.20 1.78 -11.96
N TRP A 71 -2.67 0.58 -11.65
CA TRP A 71 -1.96 0.28 -10.41
C TRP A 71 -0.69 1.12 -10.25
N ILE A 72 0.12 1.20 -11.31
CA ILE A 72 1.35 1.98 -11.30
C ILE A 72 1.03 3.47 -11.05
N LEU A 73 0.00 4.00 -11.72
CA LEU A 73 -0.44 5.38 -11.52
C LEU A 73 -1.00 5.62 -10.12
N TYR A 74 -1.73 4.65 -9.56
CA TYR A 74 -2.24 4.70 -8.20
C TYR A 74 -1.09 4.78 -7.17
N GLN A 75 -0.07 3.93 -7.32
CA GLN A 75 1.13 3.94 -6.47
C GLN A 75 1.96 5.24 -6.62
N MET A 76 1.90 5.89 -7.80
CA MET A 76 2.49 7.22 -8.02
C MET A 76 1.64 8.37 -7.44
N GLY A 77 0.46 8.10 -6.86
CA GLY A 77 -0.48 9.10 -6.36
C GLY A 77 -1.24 9.86 -7.47
N ARG A 78 -1.16 9.40 -8.72
CA ARG A 78 -1.84 10.02 -9.88
C ARG A 78 -3.28 9.50 -9.99
N LEU A 79 -4.07 9.75 -8.94
CA LEU A 79 -5.40 9.15 -8.73
C LEU A 79 -6.36 9.36 -9.90
N ARG A 80 -6.38 10.55 -10.50
CA ARG A 80 -7.27 10.85 -11.63
C ARG A 80 -6.96 10.01 -12.86
N GLU A 81 -5.68 9.73 -13.11
CA GLU A 81 -5.24 8.93 -14.25
C GLU A 81 -5.45 7.45 -13.97
N ALA A 82 -5.14 7.00 -12.75
CA ALA A 82 -5.47 5.66 -12.28
C ALA A 82 -6.97 5.36 -12.43
N ASN A 83 -7.84 6.29 -12.04
CA ASN A 83 -9.29 6.20 -12.20
C ASN A 83 -9.70 6.02 -13.66
N ASN A 84 -9.10 6.79 -14.58
CA ASN A 84 -9.40 6.70 -16.00
C ASN A 84 -8.98 5.33 -16.57
N HIS A 85 -7.81 4.83 -16.19
CA HIS A 85 -7.34 3.52 -16.63
C HIS A 85 -8.17 2.36 -16.06
N ALA A 86 -8.55 2.43 -14.78
CA ALA A 86 -9.46 1.46 -14.17
C ALA A 86 -10.82 1.43 -14.88
N LYS A 87 -11.42 2.60 -15.18
CA LYS A 87 -12.69 2.69 -15.92
C LYS A 87 -12.57 2.13 -17.35
N LYS A 88 -11.46 2.38 -18.03
CA LYS A 88 -11.22 1.81 -19.37
C LYS A 88 -11.07 0.28 -19.31
N ALA A 89 -10.35 -0.24 -18.32
CA ALA A 89 -10.21 -1.68 -18.12
C ALA A 89 -11.57 -2.35 -17.88
N ILE A 90 -12.39 -1.75 -17.01
CA ILE A 90 -13.77 -2.22 -16.75
C ILE A 90 -14.62 -2.17 -18.03
N ALA A 91 -14.51 -1.11 -18.83
CA ALA A 91 -15.27 -1.00 -20.08
C ALA A 91 -14.82 -2.01 -21.15
N ALA A 92 -13.53 -2.36 -21.18
CA ALA A 92 -12.98 -3.37 -22.09
C ALA A 92 -13.36 -4.80 -21.67
N ALA A 93 -13.46 -5.06 -20.38
CA ALA A 93 -13.93 -6.33 -19.82
C ALA A 93 -14.75 -6.08 -18.54
N ASN A 94 -16.08 -6.10 -18.68
CA ASN A 94 -17.02 -5.76 -17.60
C ASN A 94 -16.89 -6.64 -16.36
N ASP A 95 -16.28 -7.83 -16.45
CA ASP A 95 -16.07 -8.77 -15.34
C ASP A 95 -14.61 -8.85 -14.83
N HIS A 96 -13.76 -7.90 -15.23
CA HIS A 96 -12.39 -7.89 -14.79
C HIS A 96 -12.27 -7.58 -13.29
N ILE A 97 -11.95 -8.62 -12.51
CA ILE A 97 -11.86 -8.56 -11.04
C ILE A 97 -10.80 -7.56 -10.58
N GLY A 98 -9.59 -7.63 -11.14
CA GLY A 98 -8.48 -6.73 -10.77
C GLY A 98 -8.78 -5.25 -11.01
N ALA A 99 -9.34 -4.90 -12.17
CA ALA A 99 -9.78 -3.55 -12.52
C ALA A 99 -10.84 -3.01 -11.56
N ASN A 100 -11.83 -3.81 -11.18
CA ASN A 100 -12.86 -3.41 -10.22
C ASN A 100 -12.27 -3.20 -8.82
N TYR A 101 -11.37 -4.07 -8.37
CA TYR A 101 -10.69 -3.89 -7.09
C TYR A 101 -9.85 -2.60 -7.06
N LEU A 102 -9.04 -2.37 -8.12
CA LEU A 102 -8.29 -1.12 -8.28
C LEU A 102 -9.23 0.10 -8.32
N TYR A 103 -10.33 0.01 -9.06
CA TYR A 103 -11.33 1.08 -9.11
C TYR A 103 -11.84 1.41 -7.71
N GLY A 104 -12.16 0.39 -6.90
CA GLY A 104 -12.58 0.55 -5.51
C GLY A 104 -11.56 1.30 -4.65
N LEU A 105 -10.28 0.93 -4.73
CA LEU A 105 -9.21 1.62 -4.01
C LEU A 105 -9.05 3.08 -4.47
N VAL A 106 -9.10 3.33 -5.77
CA VAL A 106 -9.03 4.70 -6.30
C VAL A 106 -10.23 5.53 -5.84
N GLN A 107 -11.43 4.94 -5.77
CA GLN A 107 -12.61 5.63 -5.27
C GLN A 107 -12.52 5.92 -3.76
N MET A 108 -11.93 5.02 -2.96
CA MET A 108 -11.64 5.27 -1.55
C MET A 108 -10.79 6.52 -1.37
N ASP A 109 -9.68 6.63 -2.10
CA ASP A 109 -8.78 7.79 -1.99
C ASP A 109 -9.39 9.08 -2.54
N LEU A 110 -10.33 8.96 -3.49
CA LEU A 110 -11.16 10.07 -3.98
C LEU A 110 -12.38 10.37 -3.08
N LYS A 111 -12.54 9.64 -1.97
CA LYS A 111 -13.66 9.74 -1.00
C LYS A 111 -15.04 9.50 -1.63
N GLN A 112 -15.09 8.75 -2.73
CA GLN A 112 -16.32 8.30 -3.40
C GLN A 112 -16.72 6.93 -2.85
N TYR A 113 -17.12 6.91 -1.57
CA TYR A 113 -17.27 5.67 -0.81
C TYR A 113 -18.38 4.75 -1.34
N SER A 114 -19.43 5.29 -1.96
CA SER A 114 -20.51 4.50 -2.55
C SER A 114 -20.03 3.72 -3.78
N GLU A 115 -19.24 4.36 -4.63
CA GLU A 115 -18.62 3.75 -5.80
C GLU A 115 -17.56 2.73 -5.41
N ALA A 116 -16.79 3.01 -4.34
CA ALA A 116 -15.85 2.05 -3.77
C ALA A 116 -16.56 0.79 -3.27
N GLU A 117 -17.66 0.96 -2.53
CA GLU A 117 -18.48 -0.13 -2.03
C GLU A 117 -18.98 -1.04 -3.15
N ASN A 118 -19.59 -0.46 -4.19
CA ASN A 118 -20.11 -1.21 -5.34
C ASN A 118 -19.00 -2.01 -6.04
N ALA A 119 -17.81 -1.42 -6.17
CA ALA A 119 -16.67 -2.05 -6.81
C ALA A 119 -16.16 -3.26 -6.00
N PHE A 120 -16.05 -3.14 -4.67
CA PHE A 120 -15.64 -4.26 -3.83
C PHE A 120 -16.73 -5.33 -3.71
N GLN A 121 -18.01 -4.96 -3.64
CA GLN A 121 -19.13 -5.91 -3.69
C GLN A 121 -19.11 -6.73 -4.99
N PHE A 122 -18.82 -6.08 -6.12
CA PHE A 122 -18.65 -6.76 -7.40
C PHE A 122 -17.55 -7.82 -7.35
N VAL A 123 -16.40 -7.50 -6.74
CA VAL A 123 -15.30 -8.46 -6.56
C VAL A 123 -15.76 -9.67 -5.76
N VAL A 124 -16.40 -9.47 -4.60
CA VAL A 124 -16.94 -10.58 -3.78
C VAL A 124 -17.92 -11.43 -4.58
N GLN A 125 -18.83 -10.79 -5.33
CA GLN A 125 -19.82 -11.51 -6.14
C GLN A 125 -19.17 -12.39 -7.21
N LYS A 126 -18.07 -11.92 -7.83
CA LYS A 126 -17.37 -12.66 -8.90
C LYS A 126 -16.42 -13.73 -8.39
N THR A 127 -15.73 -13.49 -7.28
CA THR A 127 -14.79 -14.46 -6.70
C THR A 127 -15.47 -15.48 -5.78
N GLY A 128 -16.70 -15.19 -5.34
CA GLY A 128 -17.37 -15.90 -4.26
C GLY A 128 -16.84 -15.49 -2.88
N GLU A 129 -17.63 -15.72 -1.83
CA GLU A 129 -17.35 -15.33 -0.44
C GLU A 129 -16.08 -15.97 0.16
N SER A 130 -15.50 -16.99 -0.47
CA SER A 130 -14.26 -17.65 -0.03
C SER A 130 -13.19 -17.74 -1.13
N GLY A 131 -13.36 -17.01 -2.23
CA GLY A 131 -12.37 -16.96 -3.30
C GLY A 131 -11.14 -16.13 -2.93
N GLU A 132 -10.08 -16.25 -3.74
CA GLU A 132 -8.79 -15.57 -3.50
C GLU A 132 -8.93 -14.03 -3.39
N GLY A 133 -9.84 -13.42 -4.16
CA GLY A 133 -10.14 -11.98 -4.07
C GLY A 133 -11.06 -11.57 -2.93
N ALA A 134 -11.69 -12.51 -2.22
CA ALA A 134 -12.66 -12.20 -1.16
C ALA A 134 -12.01 -11.57 0.07
N VAL A 135 -10.77 -11.95 0.40
CA VAL A 135 -10.00 -11.36 1.51
C VAL A 135 -9.83 -9.86 1.30
N LEU A 136 -9.31 -9.48 0.13
CA LEU A 136 -9.03 -8.09 -0.22
C LEU A 136 -10.32 -7.29 -0.39
N ALA A 137 -11.35 -7.89 -0.96
CA ALA A 137 -12.64 -7.21 -1.15
C ALA A 137 -13.37 -6.97 0.18
N HIS A 138 -13.39 -7.94 1.09
CA HIS A 138 -13.93 -7.73 2.44
C HIS A 138 -13.09 -6.73 3.24
N TYR A 139 -11.77 -6.74 3.10
CA TYR A 139 -10.94 -5.68 3.66
C TYR A 139 -11.34 -4.29 3.13
N GLY A 140 -11.48 -4.14 1.81
CA GLY A 140 -11.95 -2.90 1.18
C GLY A 140 -13.33 -2.45 1.66
N LEU A 141 -14.30 -3.38 1.76
CA LEU A 141 -15.64 -3.10 2.30
C LEU A 141 -15.60 -2.68 3.78
N GLY A 142 -14.72 -3.30 4.58
CA GLY A 142 -14.51 -2.90 5.96
C GLY A 142 -13.95 -1.48 6.07
N LEU A 143 -13.00 -1.10 5.21
CA LEU A 143 -12.49 0.26 5.13
C LEU A 143 -13.58 1.26 4.72
N VAL A 144 -14.39 0.93 3.71
CA VAL A 144 -15.56 1.75 3.32
C VAL A 144 -16.48 1.98 4.51
N ALA A 145 -16.85 0.91 5.22
CA ALA A 145 -17.73 0.99 6.38
C ALA A 145 -17.12 1.84 7.50
N LYS A 146 -15.81 1.75 7.75
CA LYS A 146 -15.10 2.64 8.70
C LYS A 146 -15.20 4.11 8.29
N GLU A 147 -14.96 4.43 7.03
CA GLU A 147 -15.05 5.81 6.52
C GLU A 147 -16.48 6.37 6.63
N LYS A 148 -17.49 5.50 6.47
CA LYS A 148 -18.90 5.82 6.71
C LYS A 148 -19.30 5.83 8.20
N LYS A 149 -18.38 5.50 9.11
CA LYS A 149 -18.58 5.34 10.57
C LYS A 149 -19.55 4.21 10.94
N GLU A 150 -19.74 3.25 10.05
CA GLU A 150 -20.54 2.05 10.23
C GLU A 150 -19.68 0.94 10.88
N TYR A 151 -19.13 1.22 12.06
CA TYR A 151 -18.08 0.38 12.65
C TYR A 151 -18.51 -1.06 12.93
N SER A 152 -19.79 -1.31 13.26
CA SER A 152 -20.31 -2.66 13.42
C SER A 152 -20.29 -3.46 12.11
N LEU A 153 -20.52 -2.81 10.97
CA LEU A 153 -20.44 -3.45 9.65
C LEU A 153 -18.98 -3.64 9.25
N ALA A 154 -18.11 -2.68 9.58
CA ALA A 154 -16.68 -2.82 9.37
C ALA A 154 -16.11 -4.05 10.08
N VAL A 155 -16.47 -4.27 11.35
CA VAL A 155 -16.09 -5.47 12.11
C VAL A 155 -16.54 -6.74 11.38
N GLN A 156 -17.78 -6.81 10.90
CA GLN A 156 -18.27 -7.99 10.18
C GLN A 156 -17.41 -8.29 8.93
N HIS A 157 -17.06 -7.27 8.16
CA HIS A 157 -16.22 -7.44 6.98
C HIS A 157 -14.78 -7.82 7.32
N PHE A 158 -14.16 -7.20 8.32
CA PHE A 158 -12.81 -7.57 8.73
C PHE A 158 -12.75 -8.98 9.34
N GLU A 159 -13.76 -9.40 10.12
CA GLU A 159 -13.84 -10.78 10.62
C GLU A 159 -13.96 -11.80 9.47
N LYS A 160 -14.76 -11.52 8.43
CA LYS A 160 -14.79 -12.36 7.22
C LYS A 160 -13.42 -12.44 6.55
N ALA A 161 -12.75 -11.31 6.35
CA ALA A 161 -11.41 -11.29 5.77
C ALA A 161 -10.41 -12.09 6.63
N LYS A 162 -10.50 -11.97 7.96
CA LYS A 162 -9.63 -12.65 8.93
C LYS A 162 -9.86 -14.16 8.95
N GLN A 163 -11.10 -14.62 8.83
CA GLN A 163 -11.40 -16.06 8.72
C GLN A 163 -10.70 -16.69 7.51
N LEU A 164 -10.58 -15.94 6.41
CA LEU A 164 -9.93 -16.40 5.18
C LEU A 164 -8.41 -16.23 5.23
N ALA A 165 -7.89 -15.23 5.93
CA ALA A 165 -6.46 -14.91 6.04
C ALA A 165 -6.05 -14.57 7.49
N PRO A 166 -6.02 -15.56 8.41
CA PRO A 166 -5.80 -15.31 9.83
C PRO A 166 -4.41 -14.74 10.16
N GLN A 167 -3.43 -14.94 9.27
CA GLN A 167 -2.07 -14.42 9.40
C GLN A 167 -1.90 -12.97 8.91
N PHE A 168 -2.94 -12.35 8.34
CA PHE A 168 -2.84 -10.99 7.83
C PHE A 168 -3.05 -9.98 8.96
N GLY A 169 -1.97 -9.66 9.69
CA GLY A 169 -2.02 -8.84 10.92
C GLY A 169 -2.65 -7.45 10.78
N VAL A 170 -2.68 -6.88 9.57
CA VAL A 170 -3.39 -5.63 9.28
C VAL A 170 -4.89 -5.76 9.58
N LEU A 171 -5.51 -6.93 9.38
CA LEU A 171 -6.93 -7.15 9.70
C LEU A 171 -7.22 -7.04 11.20
N GLU A 172 -6.33 -7.58 12.04
CA GLU A 172 -6.46 -7.48 13.50
C GLU A 172 -6.28 -6.02 13.96
N MET A 173 -5.40 -5.26 13.31
CA MET A 173 -5.25 -3.81 13.56
C MET A 173 -6.54 -3.06 13.19
N GLU A 174 -7.12 -3.34 12.02
CA GLU A 174 -8.37 -2.72 11.59
C GLU A 174 -9.56 -3.08 12.50
N LEU A 175 -9.65 -4.33 12.95
CA LEU A 175 -10.61 -4.78 13.96
C LEU A 175 -10.43 -4.02 15.27
N GLY A 176 -9.20 -3.88 15.75
CA GLY A 176 -8.90 -3.14 16.97
C GLY A 176 -9.38 -1.70 16.89
N MET A 177 -9.10 -1.01 15.77
CA MET A 177 -9.58 0.35 15.53
C MET A 177 -11.11 0.42 15.50
N ALA A 178 -11.78 -0.52 14.83
CA ALA A 178 -13.24 -0.53 14.75
C ALA A 178 -13.89 -0.83 16.13
N TYR A 179 -13.34 -1.76 16.90
CA TYR A 179 -13.80 -2.04 18.27
C TYR A 179 -13.60 -0.85 19.21
N GLN A 180 -12.50 -0.09 19.05
CA GLN A 180 -12.26 1.12 19.83
C GLN A 180 -13.33 2.19 19.57
N GLU A 181 -13.70 2.42 18.30
CA GLU A 181 -14.76 3.36 17.93
C GLU A 181 -16.14 2.92 18.43
N LEU A 182 -16.38 1.61 18.57
CA LEU A 182 -17.58 1.04 19.21
C LEU A 182 -17.55 1.12 20.75
N GLY A 183 -16.44 1.55 21.35
CA GLY A 183 -16.24 1.57 22.80
C GLY A 183 -15.94 0.19 23.42
N GLU A 184 -15.72 -0.84 22.59
CA GLU A 184 -15.42 -2.21 23.03
C GLU A 184 -13.93 -2.37 23.36
N LYS A 185 -13.45 -1.60 24.35
CA LYS A 185 -12.02 -1.46 24.68
C LYS A 185 -11.28 -2.79 24.89
N GLN A 186 -11.91 -3.77 25.53
CA GLN A 186 -11.28 -5.07 25.78
C GLN A 186 -11.03 -5.85 24.49
N LYS A 187 -12.00 -5.82 23.55
CA LYS A 187 -11.81 -6.49 22.25
C LYS A 187 -10.77 -5.76 21.41
N ALA A 188 -10.78 -4.42 21.45
CA ALA A 188 -9.77 -3.61 20.78
C ALA A 188 -8.35 -3.96 21.23
N LEU A 189 -8.12 -4.03 22.55
CA LEU A 189 -6.82 -4.39 23.12
C LEU A 189 -6.35 -5.78 22.67
N VAL A 190 -7.23 -6.78 22.71
CA VAL A 190 -6.90 -8.15 22.27
C VAL A 190 -6.54 -8.17 20.78
N ALA A 191 -7.31 -7.49 19.94
CA ALA A 191 -7.05 -7.41 18.51
C ALA A 191 -5.71 -6.72 18.22
N PHE A 192 -5.41 -5.61 18.90
CA PHE A 192 -4.11 -4.94 18.78
C PHE A 192 -2.93 -5.81 19.22
N GLN A 193 -3.07 -6.54 20.32
CA GLN A 193 -2.04 -7.48 20.76
C GLN A 193 -1.77 -8.58 19.73
N HIS A 194 -2.82 -9.14 19.12
CA HIS A 194 -2.68 -10.11 18.03
C HIS A 194 -2.03 -9.50 16.80
N ALA A 195 -2.39 -8.27 16.42
CA ALA A 195 -1.78 -7.57 15.29
C ALA A 195 -0.26 -7.44 15.46
N VAL A 196 0.21 -7.04 16.65
CA VAL A 196 1.64 -6.94 16.99
C VAL A 196 2.32 -8.31 17.01
N GLN A 197 1.66 -9.35 17.53
CA GLN A 197 2.20 -10.72 17.50
C GLN A 197 2.39 -11.23 16.07
N LEU A 198 1.45 -10.96 15.17
CA LEU A 198 1.53 -11.36 13.77
C LEU A 198 2.55 -10.52 12.99
N SER A 199 2.71 -9.24 13.36
CA SER A 199 3.66 -8.34 12.71
C SER A 199 4.16 -7.28 13.69
N PRO A 200 5.37 -7.48 14.27
CA PRO A 200 5.92 -6.55 15.25
C PRO A 200 6.10 -5.11 14.74
N VAL A 201 6.21 -4.90 13.41
CA VAL A 201 6.28 -3.54 12.82
C VAL A 201 5.00 -2.72 13.08
N LEU A 202 3.86 -3.39 13.27
CA LEU A 202 2.58 -2.73 13.58
C LEU A 202 2.57 -2.13 14.98
N GLU A 203 3.46 -2.52 15.89
CA GLU A 203 3.59 -1.90 17.22
C GLU A 203 3.83 -0.39 17.12
N THR A 204 4.57 0.06 16.10
CA THR A 204 4.83 1.49 15.88
C THR A 204 3.63 2.25 15.34
N LEU A 205 2.64 1.56 14.76
CA LEU A 205 1.41 2.15 14.21
C LEU A 205 0.27 2.16 15.24
N ILE A 206 0.30 1.23 16.19
CA ILE A 206 -0.74 1.04 17.18
C ILE A 206 -0.27 1.65 18.50
N ASN A 207 -0.89 2.75 18.93
CA ASN A 207 -0.61 3.31 20.26
C ASN A 207 -1.43 2.56 21.32
N ILE A 208 -0.84 1.57 22.00
CA ILE A 208 -1.52 0.67 22.94
C ILE A 208 -1.57 1.24 24.39
N GLU A 209 -1.27 2.52 24.59
CA GLU A 209 -1.25 3.16 25.93
C GLU A 209 -2.64 3.43 26.54
#